data_AF-M3CXY6-F1
#
_entry.id   AF-M3CXY6-F1
#
_cell.length_a   1.000
_cell.length_b   1.000
_cell.length_c   1.000
_cell.angle_alpha   90.00
_cell.angle_beta   90.00
_cell.angle_gamma   90.00
#
_symmetry.space_group_name_H-M   'P 1'
#
loop_
_entity.id
_entity.type
_entity.pdbx_description
1 polymer ?
#
loop_
_entity_poly.entity_id
_entity_poly.type
_entity_poly.pdbx_seq_one_letter_code
_entity_poly.pdbx_strand_id
1 'polypeptide(L)'
;AKAGALLERQLTLARTRAHSSALQALGSARFHAVADQVAVLASEVPLAAAAEGADLRPLADAARERLADAVAALPLLTAGSPYNAEALVHGLSPDPAPHPQDAPWHQVRLLLRLHRYAQEVLRPDAGDDPRLRAAGEALDRHRDAAEAAAAAAHAARTPRIAPATAYALGVLHADQRHEVEAARYAFQRAWQKPPAGTP
;
A
#
# COMPACT_ATOMS: atom_id res chain seq x y z
N ALA A 1 -23.62 13.79 9.21
CA ALA A 1 -23.32 15.22 8.94
C ALA A 1 -22.11 15.74 9.71
N LYS A 2 -22.11 15.81 11.06
CA LYS A 2 -21.01 16.45 11.83
C LYS A 2 -19.64 15.75 11.75
N ALA A 3 -19.59 14.42 11.76
CA ALA A 3 -18.34 13.66 11.58
C ALA A 3 -17.72 13.89 10.20
N GLY A 4 -18.54 13.87 9.14
CA GLY A 4 -18.10 14.18 7.78
C GLY A 4 -17.51 15.59 7.68
N ALA A 5 -18.19 16.60 8.22
CA ALA A 5 -17.67 17.97 8.22
C ALA A 5 -16.35 18.14 8.98
N LEU A 6 -16.14 17.38 10.07
CA LEU A 6 -14.88 17.37 10.80
C LEU A 6 -13.74 16.79 9.94
N LEU A 7 -13.97 15.62 9.32
CA LEU A 7 -12.99 14.97 8.45
C LEU A 7 -12.68 15.83 7.23
N GLU A 8 -13.71 16.36 6.56
CA GLU A 8 -13.59 17.26 5.41
C GLU A 8 -12.64 18.42 5.72
N ARG A 9 -12.87 19.10 6.85
CA ARG A 9 -12.02 20.19 7.31
C ARG A 9 -10.58 19.74 7.57
N GLN A 10 -10.39 18.63 8.30
CA GLN A 10 -9.05 18.14 8.65
C GLN A 10 -8.25 17.71 7.41
N LEU A 11 -8.86 16.90 6.54
CA LEU A 11 -8.24 16.38 5.32
C LEU A 11 -7.98 17.50 4.31
N THR A 12 -8.87 18.49 4.20
CA THR A 12 -8.64 19.66 3.35
C THR A 12 -7.43 20.46 3.83
N LEU A 13 -7.32 20.71 5.14
CA LEU A 13 -6.15 21.41 5.70
C LEU A 13 -4.85 20.62 5.49
N ALA A 14 -4.89 19.30 5.71
CA ALA A 14 -3.74 18.43 5.45
C ALA A 14 -3.34 18.48 3.97
N ARG A 15 -4.31 18.42 3.05
CA ARG A 15 -4.10 18.52 1.61
C ARG A 15 -3.48 19.86 1.22
N THR A 16 -4.00 20.99 1.71
CA THR A 16 -3.44 22.31 1.41
C THR A 16 -1.99 22.43 1.89
N ARG A 17 -1.68 21.95 3.11
CA ARG A 17 -0.31 21.93 3.62
C ARG A 17 0.61 21.04 2.79
N ALA A 18 0.16 19.84 2.45
CA ALA A 18 0.91 18.92 1.60
C ALA A 18 1.16 19.52 0.21
N HIS A 19 0.18 20.22 -0.36
CA HIS A 19 0.32 20.90 -1.65
C HIS A 19 1.40 21.99 -1.60
N SER A 20 1.35 22.89 -0.62
CA SER A 20 2.37 23.93 -0.46
C SER A 20 3.76 23.32 -0.21
N SER A 21 3.85 22.28 0.63
CA SER A 21 5.10 21.57 0.88
C SER A 21 5.64 20.89 -0.37
N ALA A 22 4.78 20.32 -1.21
CA ALA A 22 5.17 19.70 -2.47
C ALA A 22 5.72 20.74 -3.45
N LEU A 23 5.06 21.89 -3.60
CA LEU A 23 5.57 22.99 -4.44
C LEU A 23 6.93 23.52 -3.96
N GLN A 24 7.11 23.66 -2.65
CA GLN A 24 8.40 24.04 -2.07
C GLN A 24 9.48 22.99 -2.35
N ALA A 25 9.14 21.70 -2.21
CA ALA A 25 10.07 20.61 -2.51
C ALA A 25 10.46 20.59 -4.00
N LEU A 26 9.50 20.80 -4.91
CA LEU A 26 9.74 20.86 -6.36
C LEU A 26 10.64 22.04 -6.77
N GLY A 27 10.55 23.17 -6.08
CA GLY A 27 11.45 24.32 -6.30
C GLY A 27 12.79 24.23 -5.56
N SER A 28 13.07 23.14 -4.84
CA SER A 28 14.28 23.01 -4.03
C SER A 28 15.47 22.54 -4.86
N ALA A 29 16.68 22.99 -4.47
CA ALA A 29 17.93 22.51 -5.07
C ALA A 29 18.07 20.97 -4.97
N ARG A 30 17.53 20.35 -3.92
CA ARG A 30 17.53 18.89 -3.76
C ARG A 30 16.71 18.20 -4.85
N PHE A 31 15.55 18.74 -5.21
CA PHE A 31 14.74 18.18 -6.29
C PHE A 31 15.42 18.37 -7.64
N HIS A 32 15.95 19.57 -7.91
CA HIS A 32 16.69 19.83 -9.13
C HIS A 32 17.89 18.90 -9.31
N ALA A 33 18.67 18.65 -8.25
CA ALA A 33 19.79 17.71 -8.31
C ALA A 33 19.37 16.29 -8.71
N VAL A 34 18.23 15.80 -8.21
CA VAL A 34 17.69 14.49 -8.62
C VAL A 34 17.14 14.53 -10.05
N ALA A 35 16.44 15.60 -10.43
CA ALA A 35 15.91 15.77 -11.78
C ALA A 35 17.02 15.81 -12.84
N ASP A 36 18.13 16.50 -12.55
CA ASP A 36 19.30 16.56 -13.42
C ASP A 36 19.95 15.18 -13.58
N GLN A 37 20.06 14.41 -12.49
CA GLN A 37 20.54 13.02 -12.56
C GLN A 37 19.64 12.12 -13.40
N VAL A 38 18.32 12.27 -13.28
CA VAL A 38 17.34 11.53 -14.09
C VAL A 38 17.41 11.95 -15.56
N ALA A 39 17.65 13.23 -15.86
CA ALA A 39 17.83 13.71 -17.23
C ALA A 39 19.07 13.11 -17.89
N VAL A 40 20.18 13.00 -17.15
CA VAL A 40 21.38 12.28 -17.61
C VAL A 40 21.06 10.81 -17.86
N LEU A 41 20.35 10.15 -16.93
CA LEU A 41 19.97 8.73 -17.05
C LEU A 41 19.13 8.42 -18.31
N ALA A 42 18.36 9.39 -18.80
CA ALA A 42 17.58 9.23 -20.03
C ALA A 42 18.45 9.11 -21.30
N SER A 43 19.70 9.59 -21.25
CA SER A 43 20.66 9.52 -22.38
C SER A 43 21.77 8.50 -22.13
N GLU A 44 22.26 8.41 -20.89
CA GLU A 44 23.40 7.58 -20.51
C GLU A 44 23.06 6.74 -19.29
N VAL A 45 22.97 5.42 -19.48
CA VAL A 45 22.79 4.47 -18.38
C VAL A 45 24.17 3.95 -17.95
N PRO A 46 24.60 4.18 -16.70
CA PRO A 46 25.92 3.79 -16.21
C PRO A 46 25.98 2.28 -15.94
N LEU A 47 25.98 1.48 -16.99
CA LEU A 47 26.09 0.03 -16.91
C LEU A 47 27.51 -0.36 -16.50
N ALA A 48 27.63 -1.30 -15.55
CA ALA A 48 28.91 -1.92 -15.25
C ALA A 48 29.40 -2.71 -16.47
N ALA A 49 30.73 -2.85 -16.64
CA ALA A 49 31.30 -3.56 -17.78
C ALA A 49 30.77 -5.01 -17.93
N ALA A 50 30.46 -5.68 -16.81
CA ALA A 50 29.89 -7.03 -16.80
C ALA A 50 28.39 -7.11 -17.11
N ALA A 51 27.70 -5.97 -17.28
CA ALA A 51 26.27 -5.92 -17.57
C ALA A 51 25.96 -6.10 -19.06
N GLU A 52 26.94 -5.91 -19.94
CA GLU A 52 26.75 -6.10 -21.38
C GLU A 52 26.45 -7.58 -21.68
N GLY A 53 25.27 -7.87 -22.25
CA GLY A 53 24.81 -9.22 -22.53
C GLY A 53 24.44 -10.05 -21.29
N ALA A 54 24.42 -9.47 -20.09
CA ALA A 54 24.05 -10.17 -18.88
C ALA A 54 22.57 -10.60 -18.91
N ASP A 55 22.31 -11.82 -18.44
CA ASP A 55 20.96 -12.32 -18.27
C ASP A 55 20.29 -11.65 -17.06
N LEU A 56 19.19 -10.94 -17.30
CA LEU A 56 18.42 -10.27 -16.26
C LEU A 56 17.40 -11.20 -15.57
N ARG A 57 17.13 -12.39 -16.12
CA ARG A 57 16.15 -13.35 -15.56
C ARG A 57 16.46 -13.73 -14.10
N PRO A 58 17.71 -14.03 -13.71
CA PRO A 58 18.05 -14.31 -12.31
C PRO A 58 17.71 -13.16 -11.34
N LEU A 59 17.86 -11.90 -11.78
CA LEU A 59 17.54 -10.73 -10.95
C LEU A 59 16.03 -10.57 -10.76
N ALA A 60 15.24 -10.82 -11.80
CA ALA A 60 13.79 -10.81 -11.70
C ALA A 60 13.26 -11.99 -10.88
N ASP A 61 13.90 -13.16 -10.99
CA ASP A 61 13.60 -14.32 -10.15
C ASP A 61 13.90 -14.05 -8.67
N ALA A 62 15.01 -13.37 -8.35
CA ALA A 62 15.28 -12.94 -6.97
C ALA A 62 14.23 -11.94 -6.44
N ALA A 63 13.62 -11.11 -7.29
CA ALA A 63 12.48 -10.28 -6.89
C ALA A 63 11.20 -11.10 -6.67
N ARG A 64 10.95 -12.11 -7.51
CA ARG A 64 9.84 -13.06 -7.37
C ARG A 64 9.95 -13.90 -6.10
N GLU A 65 11.14 -14.40 -5.78
CA GLU A 65 11.41 -15.20 -4.58
C GLU A 65 11.19 -14.38 -3.30
N ARG A 66 11.76 -13.17 -3.22
CA ARG A 66 11.50 -12.27 -2.08
C ARG A 66 10.02 -11.99 -1.86
N LEU A 67 9.27 -11.81 -2.96
CA LEU A 67 7.81 -11.65 -2.89
C LEU A 67 7.14 -12.93 -2.38
N ALA A 68 7.49 -14.09 -2.93
CA ALA A 68 6.93 -15.37 -2.52
C ALA A 68 7.19 -15.67 -1.04
N ASP A 69 8.40 -15.43 -0.56
CA ASP A 69 8.79 -15.61 0.85
C ASP A 69 8.02 -14.68 1.77
N ALA A 70 7.89 -13.40 1.39
CA ALA A 70 7.12 -12.44 2.16
C ALA A 70 5.63 -12.78 2.22
N VAL A 71 5.06 -13.29 1.12
CA VAL A 71 3.67 -13.78 1.09
C VAL A 71 3.50 -15.04 1.93
N ALA A 72 4.46 -15.97 1.89
CA ALA A 72 4.43 -17.18 2.70
C ALA A 72 4.51 -16.88 4.22
N ALA A 73 5.15 -15.77 4.58
CA ALA A 73 5.22 -15.28 5.96
C ALA A 73 3.97 -14.50 6.42
N LEU A 74 3.01 -14.21 5.53
CA LEU A 74 1.78 -13.52 5.93
C LEU A 74 0.92 -14.42 6.84
N PRO A 75 0.21 -13.83 7.83
CA PRO A 75 -0.73 -14.55 8.67
C PRO A 75 -2.04 -14.85 7.89
N LEU A 76 -1.96 -15.71 6.88
CA LEU A 76 -3.05 -16.01 5.94
C LEU A 76 -4.19 -16.82 6.59
N LEU A 77 -3.93 -17.52 7.70
CA LEU A 77 -4.93 -18.31 8.42
C LEU A 77 -5.89 -17.45 9.25
N THR A 78 -5.47 -16.27 9.70
CA THR A 78 -6.34 -15.33 10.45
C THR A 78 -7.25 -14.50 9.53
N ALA A 79 -6.92 -14.43 8.24
CA ALA A 79 -7.70 -13.74 7.21
C ALA A 79 -8.84 -14.60 6.60
N GLY A 80 -8.99 -15.86 7.05
CA GLY A 80 -10.00 -16.80 6.54
C GLY A 80 -11.43 -16.55 7.05
N SER A 81 -11.62 -15.59 7.97
CA SER A 81 -12.93 -15.17 8.45
C SER A 81 -13.07 -13.65 8.25
N PRO A 82 -14.12 -13.16 7.57
CA PRO A 82 -14.42 -11.72 7.47
C PRO A 82 -14.69 -11.07 8.84
N TYR A 83 -14.87 -11.89 9.90
CA TYR A 83 -14.97 -11.47 11.29
C TYR A 83 -13.83 -12.08 12.11
N ASN A 84 -12.65 -11.47 12.07
CA ASN A 84 -11.60 -11.81 13.03
C ASN A 84 -11.80 -10.99 14.32
N ALA A 85 -12.18 -11.66 15.40
CA ALA A 85 -12.45 -11.04 16.71
C ALA A 85 -11.24 -10.34 17.33
N GLU A 86 -10.00 -10.67 16.91
CA GLU A 86 -8.78 -10.00 17.36
C GLU A 86 -8.70 -8.52 16.94
N ALA A 87 -9.33 -8.15 15.82
CA ALA A 87 -9.41 -6.76 15.37
C ALA A 87 -10.21 -5.88 16.36
N LEU A 88 -11.21 -6.46 17.03
CA LEU A 88 -11.97 -5.79 18.10
C LEU A 88 -11.17 -5.63 19.39
N VAL A 89 -10.33 -6.61 19.75
CA VAL A 89 -9.51 -6.58 20.98
C VAL A 89 -8.40 -5.55 20.87
N HIS A 90 -7.76 -5.43 19.70
CA HIS A 90 -6.72 -4.41 19.45
C HIS A 90 -7.28 -3.01 19.14
N GLY A 91 -8.53 -2.89 18.70
CA GLY A 91 -9.21 -1.61 18.46
C GLY A 91 -9.51 -0.79 19.72
N LEU A 92 -9.29 -1.36 20.91
CA LEU A 92 -9.43 -0.69 22.21
C LEU A 92 -8.12 -0.13 22.75
N SER A 93 -6.99 -0.33 22.05
CA SER A 93 -5.72 0.26 22.45
C SER A 93 -5.71 1.77 22.15
N PRO A 94 -5.35 2.63 23.11
CA PRO A 94 -5.27 4.08 22.90
C PRO A 94 -4.07 4.51 22.01
N ASP A 95 -3.19 3.57 21.66
CA ASP A 95 -1.96 3.87 20.93
C ASP A 95 -2.19 4.02 19.41
N PRO A 96 -1.80 5.14 18.78
CA PRO A 96 -1.87 5.33 17.33
C PRO A 96 -0.90 4.47 16.51
N ALA A 97 -0.13 3.58 17.15
CA ALA A 97 0.74 2.65 16.44
C ALA A 97 -0.02 1.93 15.31
N PRO A 98 0.59 1.75 14.12
CA PRO A 98 -0.01 0.95 13.06
C PRO A 98 -0.45 -0.39 13.64
N HIS A 99 -1.64 -0.87 13.26
CA HIS A 99 -2.02 -2.22 13.66
C HIS A 99 -0.88 -3.15 13.25
N PRO A 100 -0.29 -3.93 14.18
CA PRO A 100 0.95 -4.65 13.94
C PRO A 100 0.82 -5.64 12.78
N GLN A 101 -0.42 -6.05 12.48
CA GLN A 101 -0.76 -6.91 11.37
C GLN A 101 -0.68 -6.22 10.01
N ASP A 102 -0.73 -4.89 9.88
CA ASP A 102 -0.78 -4.19 8.59
C ASP A 102 0.60 -4.06 7.91
N ALA A 103 1.69 -4.01 8.70
CA ALA A 103 3.04 -3.79 8.19
C ALA A 103 3.55 -4.89 7.22
N PRO A 104 3.37 -6.20 7.50
CA PRO A 104 3.71 -7.25 6.54
C PRO A 104 2.98 -7.12 5.21
N TRP A 105 1.70 -6.70 5.21
CA TRP A 105 0.94 -6.49 3.97
C TRP A 105 1.44 -5.30 3.17
N HIS A 106 1.83 -4.21 3.83
CA HIS A 106 2.49 -3.09 3.16
C HIS A 106 3.84 -3.48 2.54
N GLN A 107 4.60 -4.35 3.20
CA GLN A 107 5.84 -4.89 2.65
C GLN A 107 5.58 -5.75 1.40
N VAL A 108 4.60 -6.64 1.45
CA VAL A 108 4.19 -7.47 0.30
C VAL A 108 3.74 -6.58 -0.87
N ARG A 109 3.03 -5.47 -0.61
CA ARG A 109 2.65 -4.49 -1.63
C ARG A 109 3.86 -3.88 -2.35
N LEU A 110 4.89 -3.51 -1.61
CA LEU A 110 6.12 -2.97 -2.19
C LEU A 110 6.84 -4.03 -3.02
N LEU A 111 6.97 -5.26 -2.50
CA LEU A 111 7.62 -6.37 -3.20
C LEU A 111 6.87 -6.78 -4.47
N LEU A 112 5.52 -6.75 -4.46
CA LEU A 112 4.70 -7.03 -5.63
C LEU A 112 4.93 -5.98 -6.72
N ARG A 113 5.00 -4.70 -6.34
CA ARG A 113 5.30 -3.61 -7.26
C ARG A 113 6.70 -3.74 -7.87
N LEU A 114 7.70 -4.11 -7.05
CA LEU A 114 9.06 -4.39 -7.54
C LEU A 114 9.10 -5.58 -8.50
N HIS A 115 8.37 -6.65 -8.20
CA HIS A 115 8.27 -7.80 -9.10
C HIS A 115 7.62 -7.41 -10.44
N ARG A 116 6.54 -6.61 -10.42
CA ARG A 116 5.91 -6.13 -11.65
C ARG A 116 6.88 -5.28 -12.49
N TYR A 117 7.59 -4.34 -11.86
CA TYR A 117 8.60 -3.53 -12.57
C TYR A 117 9.75 -4.38 -13.14
N ALA A 118 10.18 -5.43 -12.44
CA ALA A 118 11.16 -6.35 -12.99
C ALA A 118 10.62 -7.10 -14.22
N GLN A 119 9.34 -7.47 -14.24
CA GLN A 119 8.69 -8.08 -15.41
C GLN A 119 8.54 -7.10 -16.58
N GLU A 120 8.17 -5.84 -16.31
CA GLU A 120 8.10 -4.77 -17.32
C GLU A 120 9.47 -4.55 -18.00
N VAL A 121 10.57 -4.58 -17.23
CA VAL A 121 11.94 -4.49 -17.77
C VAL A 121 12.32 -5.72 -18.60
N LEU A 122 11.96 -6.92 -18.16
CA LEU A 122 12.27 -8.16 -18.89
C LEU A 122 11.45 -8.34 -20.17
N ARG A 123 10.19 -7.93 -20.15
CA ARG A 123 9.21 -8.18 -21.19
C ARG A 123 8.37 -6.93 -21.41
N PRO A 124 8.93 -5.89 -22.06
CA PRO A 124 8.23 -4.62 -22.27
C PRO A 124 6.95 -4.78 -23.11
N ASP A 125 6.90 -5.79 -23.98
CA ASP A 125 5.74 -6.08 -24.83
C ASP A 125 4.74 -7.05 -24.18
N ALA A 126 5.09 -7.68 -23.05
CA ALA A 126 4.16 -8.51 -22.31
C ALA A 126 3.27 -7.60 -21.47
N GLY A 127 1.99 -7.54 -21.82
CA GLY A 127 1.01 -6.79 -21.03
C GLY A 127 0.94 -7.26 -19.57
N ASP A 128 0.30 -6.46 -18.73
CA ASP A 128 0.15 -6.72 -17.30
C ASP A 128 -0.51 -8.07 -17.03
N ASP A 129 0.14 -8.91 -16.21
CA ASP A 129 -0.48 -10.13 -15.70
C ASP A 129 -1.74 -9.76 -14.90
N PRO A 130 -2.95 -10.16 -15.36
CA PRO A 130 -4.20 -9.79 -14.71
C PRO A 130 -4.27 -10.28 -13.26
N ARG A 131 -3.57 -11.36 -12.90
CA ARG A 131 -3.48 -11.86 -11.54
C ARG A 131 -2.65 -10.94 -10.66
N LEU A 132 -1.48 -10.52 -11.12
CA LEU A 132 -0.62 -9.58 -10.39
C LEU A 132 -1.29 -8.21 -10.25
N ARG A 133 -2.01 -7.75 -11.28
CA ARG A 133 -2.81 -6.53 -11.23
C ARG A 133 -3.91 -6.62 -10.17
N ALA A 134 -4.71 -7.68 -10.17
CA ALA A 134 -5.77 -7.89 -9.18
C ALA A 134 -5.23 -8.00 -7.75
N ALA A 135 -4.09 -8.67 -7.57
CA ALA A 135 -3.39 -8.73 -6.28
C ALA A 135 -2.90 -7.33 -5.85
N GLY A 136 -2.35 -6.54 -6.77
CA GLY A 136 -1.91 -5.16 -6.51
C GLY A 136 -3.07 -4.26 -6.08
N GLU A 137 -4.19 -4.30 -6.81
CA GLU A 137 -5.41 -3.56 -6.49
C GLU A 137 -5.98 -3.93 -5.11
N ALA A 138 -5.91 -5.21 -4.73
CA ALA A 138 -6.30 -5.63 -3.38
C ALA A 138 -5.38 -5.03 -2.31
N LEU A 139 -4.06 -5.00 -2.54
CA LEU A 139 -3.11 -4.42 -1.59
C LEU A 139 -3.19 -2.88 -1.51
N ASP A 140 -3.52 -2.21 -2.61
CA ASP A 140 -3.81 -0.77 -2.61
C ASP A 140 -5.06 -0.48 -1.77
N ARG A 141 -6.15 -1.24 -1.97
CA ARG A 141 -7.36 -1.12 -1.13
C ARG A 141 -7.07 -1.40 0.34
N HIS A 142 -6.25 -2.40 0.66
CA HIS A 142 -5.80 -2.65 2.04
C HIS A 142 -5.14 -1.41 2.65
N ARG A 143 -4.17 -0.83 1.94
CA ARG A 143 -3.43 0.35 2.41
C ARG A 143 -4.37 1.54 2.60
N ASP A 144 -5.25 1.80 1.64
CA ASP A 144 -6.15 2.95 1.69
C ASP A 144 -7.18 2.81 2.81
N ALA A 145 -7.74 1.61 3.01
CA ALA A 145 -8.64 1.32 4.14
C ALA A 145 -7.93 1.43 5.49
N ALA A 146 -6.69 0.94 5.60
CA ALA A 146 -5.90 1.06 6.83
C ALA A 146 -5.62 2.54 7.18
N GLU A 147 -5.26 3.37 6.19
CA GLU A 147 -5.06 4.80 6.38
C GLU A 147 -6.36 5.55 6.71
N ALA A 148 -7.48 5.20 6.07
CA ALA A 148 -8.79 5.75 6.36
C ALA A 148 -9.25 5.40 7.79
N ALA A 149 -9.03 4.16 8.24
CA ALA A 149 -9.31 3.74 9.61
C ALA A 149 -8.47 4.52 10.63
N ALA A 150 -7.19 4.75 10.34
CA ALA A 150 -6.30 5.55 11.18
C ALA A 150 -6.73 7.03 11.23
N ALA A 151 -7.15 7.60 10.10
CA ALA A 151 -7.66 8.98 10.03
C ALA A 151 -8.96 9.15 10.84
N ALA A 152 -9.89 8.19 10.74
CA ALA A 152 -11.11 8.18 11.54
C ALA A 152 -10.82 8.10 13.06
N ALA A 153 -9.91 7.20 13.46
CA ALA A 153 -9.47 7.08 14.86
C ALA A 153 -8.77 8.34 15.37
N HIS A 154 -7.92 8.97 14.54
CA HIS A 154 -7.29 10.24 14.86
C HIS A 154 -8.32 11.36 15.04
N ALA A 155 -9.28 11.48 14.13
CA ALA A 155 -10.34 12.47 14.21
C ALA A 155 -11.21 12.28 15.47
N ALA A 156 -11.45 11.04 15.90
CA ALA A 156 -12.23 10.73 17.10
C ALA A 156 -11.57 11.23 18.40
N ARG A 157 -10.26 11.49 18.38
CA ARG A 157 -9.52 12.09 19.52
C ARG A 157 -9.54 13.62 19.53
N THR A 158 -10.25 14.26 18.59
CA THR A 158 -10.36 15.72 18.56
C THR A 158 -11.04 16.22 19.85
N PRO A 159 -10.44 17.16 20.60
CA PRO A 159 -11.05 17.68 21.81
C PRO A 159 -12.43 18.29 21.57
N ARG A 160 -13.34 18.12 22.53
CA ARG A 160 -14.69 18.75 22.54
C ARG A 160 -15.60 18.38 21.37
N ILE A 161 -15.41 17.23 20.73
CA ILE A 161 -16.42 16.68 19.80
C ILE A 161 -17.62 16.12 20.57
N ALA A 162 -18.81 16.17 19.98
CA ALA A 162 -20.01 15.61 20.58
C ALA A 162 -19.94 14.06 20.61
N PRO A 163 -20.53 13.38 21.62
CA PRO A 163 -20.53 11.91 21.70
C PRO A 163 -21.06 11.22 20.43
N ALA A 164 -22.12 11.75 19.82
CA ALA A 164 -22.66 11.22 18.56
C ALA A 164 -21.66 11.33 17.38
N THR A 165 -20.75 12.31 17.41
CA THR A 165 -19.67 12.45 16.40
C THR A 165 -18.58 11.42 16.64
N ALA A 166 -18.18 11.22 17.90
CA ALA A 166 -17.22 10.16 18.26
C ALA A 166 -17.74 8.77 17.88
N TYR A 167 -19.03 8.48 18.16
CA TYR A 167 -19.67 7.23 17.76
C TYR A 167 -19.63 7.01 16.24
N ALA A 168 -20.02 8.02 15.45
CA ALA A 168 -19.98 7.91 13.99
C ALA A 168 -18.56 7.68 13.44
N LEU A 169 -17.53 8.28 14.05
CA LEU A 169 -16.14 8.03 13.70
C LEU A 169 -15.66 6.63 14.10
N GLY A 170 -16.15 6.10 15.23
CA GLY A 170 -15.91 4.71 15.63
C GLY A 170 -16.52 3.69 14.66
N VAL A 171 -17.75 3.93 14.20
CA VAL A 171 -18.40 3.10 13.18
C VAL A 171 -17.62 3.15 11.86
N LEU A 172 -17.20 4.34 11.42
CA LEU A 172 -16.37 4.50 10.22
C LEU A 172 -15.02 3.77 10.36
N HIS A 173 -14.37 3.89 11.52
CA HIS A 173 -13.13 3.16 11.77
C HIS A 173 -13.34 1.64 11.65
N ALA A 174 -14.37 1.09 12.27
CA ALA A 174 -14.69 -0.34 12.22
C ALA A 174 -15.00 -0.81 10.79
N ASP A 175 -15.78 -0.04 10.03
CA ASP A 175 -16.07 -0.29 8.63
C ASP A 175 -14.79 -0.39 7.78
N GLN A 176 -13.87 0.57 7.96
CA GLN A 176 -12.58 0.54 7.27
C GLN A 176 -11.69 -0.62 7.71
N ARG A 177 -11.77 -1.07 8.98
CA ARG A 177 -11.08 -2.32 9.41
C ARG A 177 -11.68 -3.55 8.75
N HIS A 178 -12.98 -3.60 8.49
CA HIS A 178 -13.58 -4.69 7.70
C HIS A 178 -13.11 -4.67 6.24
N GLU A 179 -12.99 -3.48 5.63
CA GLU A 179 -12.43 -3.35 4.28
C GLU A 179 -10.96 -3.82 4.20
N VAL A 180 -10.17 -3.60 5.25
CA VAL A 180 -8.82 -4.17 5.37
C VAL A 180 -8.86 -5.70 5.29
N GLU A 181 -9.72 -6.37 6.05
CA GLU A 181 -9.83 -7.83 6.00
C GLU A 181 -10.39 -8.33 4.65
N ALA A 182 -11.38 -7.63 4.09
CA ALA A 182 -11.92 -7.93 2.77
C ALA A 182 -10.86 -7.83 1.66
N ALA A 183 -9.96 -6.84 1.76
CA ALA A 183 -8.82 -6.68 0.86
C ALA A 183 -7.80 -7.82 1.01
N ARG A 184 -7.50 -8.26 2.25
CA ARG A 184 -6.64 -9.43 2.51
C ARG A 184 -7.19 -10.70 1.89
N TYR A 185 -8.49 -10.93 2.06
CA TYR A 185 -9.19 -12.06 1.44
C TYR A 185 -9.17 -11.99 -0.09
N ALA A 186 -9.41 -10.80 -0.65
CA ALA A 186 -9.34 -10.58 -2.11
C ALA A 186 -7.94 -10.85 -2.66
N PHE A 187 -6.89 -10.38 -1.97
CA PHE A 187 -5.50 -10.68 -2.31
C PHE A 187 -5.25 -12.19 -2.30
N GLN A 188 -5.65 -12.89 -1.24
CA GLN A 188 -5.47 -14.34 -1.13
C GLN A 188 -6.12 -15.09 -2.29
N ARG A 189 -7.36 -14.72 -2.68
CA ARG A 189 -8.04 -15.33 -3.83
C ARG A 189 -7.34 -15.06 -5.16
N ALA A 190 -6.87 -13.83 -5.37
CA ALA A 190 -6.09 -13.49 -6.56
C ALA A 190 -4.75 -14.25 -6.57
N TRP A 191 -4.10 -14.36 -5.42
CA TRP A 191 -2.80 -15.02 -5.28
C TRP A 191 -2.88 -16.55 -5.36
N GLN A 192 -3.99 -17.19 -5.01
CA GLN A 192 -4.13 -18.66 -5.11
C GLN A 192 -4.58 -19.13 -6.50
N LYS A 193 -5.15 -18.23 -7.33
CA LYS A 193 -5.62 -18.61 -8.66
C LYS A 193 -4.43 -19.01 -9.55
N PRO A 194 -4.42 -20.21 -10.15
CA PRO A 194 -3.36 -20.59 -11.08
C PRO A 194 -3.32 -19.61 -12.26
N PRO A 195 -2.14 -19.29 -12.81
CA PRO A 195 -2.04 -18.45 -13.99
C PRO A 195 -2.83 -19.10 -15.13
N ALA A 196 -3.64 -18.32 -15.85
CA ALA A 196 -4.37 -18.80 -17.00
C ALA A 196 -3.35 -19.20 -18.09
N GLY A 197 -3.08 -20.50 -18.24
CA GLY A 197 -2.10 -21.01 -19.19
C GLY A 197 -1.23 -22.18 -18.73
N THR A 198 -1.62 -22.94 -17.70
CA THR A 198 -0.98 -24.23 -17.40
C THR A 198 -1.96 -25.35 -17.79
N PRO A 199 -1.63 -26.22 -18.77
CA PRO A 199 -2.46 -27.37 -19.13
C PRO A 199 -2.58 -28.40 -18.00
#